data_AF-A0A7Y6WRK1-F1
#
_entry.id   AF-A0A7Y6WRK1-F1
#
_cell.length_a   1.000
_cell.length_b   1.000
_cell.length_c   1.000
_cell.angle_alpha   90.00
_cell.angle_beta   90.00
_cell.angle_gamma   90.00
#
_symmetry.space_group_name_H-M   'P 1'
#
loop_
_entity.id
_entity.type
_entity.pdbx_description
1 polymer ?
#
loop_
_entity_poly.entity_id
_entity_poly.type
_entity_poly.pdbx_seq_one_letter_code
_entity_poly.pdbx_strand_id
1 'polypeptide(L)'
;MSEGVLDDATLARVEDVLQAACGVTLARSLRRSLETALGRAARSRGLAPDAFLRKLLVREAAAVECFIEHAVIGETYFFRHPEHLRTLARLAQTHPAPCFQVWSAGCASGEEPYSIAMALLAEGLPEGRFRVLATDVSERALQRARAGVYGPWSLRRIEPEQEKRFLVASGDDSSVIPQVRRAVEFRRHNLAVDPPPFMGLGAIFCRNVLIYFPTELAREVLKRFLAALAPGGLLFVSPAEVPLTNGLGLETVDAEGSVALRLPVPGAPRAVTSEARLARLGAGRNQVASAVPPARWPQALAASRARVPTRGAAPSTQGRPLTFDTSPGAPGASRPAWAAPAPASAALTVPRPVDAPVAVEGPPLERAIIAARGGHFEAAEALAREAAKALVPEAYLLLSMVAEVRGDLNGAVEAVRKALYLEPRLALGHATLVALYGRMERREDAERARQNALRALDGLDDEHPLRGVETMTAGGLRQALAPVEQAGWHGVR
;
A
#
# COMPACT_ATOMS: atom_id res chain seq x y z
N MET A 1 -33.02 11.72 13.95
CA MET A 1 -33.47 11.27 12.62
C MET A 1 -33.25 12.44 11.68
N SER A 2 -32.16 12.43 10.92
CA SER A 2 -31.96 13.35 9.80
C SER A 2 -32.14 12.49 8.56
N GLU A 3 -33.35 12.50 8.00
CA GLU A 3 -33.60 11.92 6.68
C GLU A 3 -32.67 12.59 5.67
N GLY A 4 -31.99 11.78 4.86
CA GLY A 4 -31.13 12.26 3.79
C GLY A 4 -31.93 13.03 2.74
N VAL A 5 -31.26 13.94 2.03
CA VAL A 5 -31.86 14.85 1.03
C VAL A 5 -32.27 14.08 -0.24
N LEU A 6 -31.75 12.87 -0.45
CA LEU A 6 -32.09 12.03 -1.60
C LEU A 6 -32.83 10.76 -1.15
N ASP A 7 -34.07 10.58 -1.60
CA ASP A 7 -34.75 9.29 -1.48
C ASP A 7 -34.10 8.23 -2.40
N ASP A 8 -34.38 6.96 -2.12
CA ASP A 8 -33.78 5.84 -2.87
C ASP A 8 -34.04 5.92 -4.39
N ALA A 9 -35.21 6.42 -4.78
CA ALA A 9 -35.60 6.56 -6.18
C ALA A 9 -34.80 7.64 -6.91
N THR A 10 -34.58 8.78 -6.26
CA THR A 10 -33.78 9.88 -6.80
C THR A 10 -32.32 9.48 -6.90
N LEU A 11 -31.82 8.77 -5.90
CA LEU A 11 -30.44 8.29 -5.87
C LEU A 11 -30.14 7.32 -7.01
N ALA A 12 -31.04 6.37 -7.28
CA ALA A 12 -30.93 5.46 -8.42
C ALA A 12 -30.84 6.23 -9.75
N ARG A 13 -31.63 7.30 -9.91
CA ARG A 13 -31.56 8.15 -11.12
C ARG A 13 -30.25 8.93 -11.21
N VAL A 14 -29.66 9.33 -10.10
CA VAL A 14 -28.33 9.97 -10.07
C VAL A 14 -27.23 8.97 -10.45
N GLU A 15 -27.32 7.74 -9.95
CA GLU A 15 -26.44 6.63 -10.34
C GLU A 15 -26.56 6.35 -11.85
N ASP A 16 -27.78 6.31 -12.41
CA ASP A 16 -28.00 6.14 -13.85
C ASP A 16 -27.35 7.25 -14.68
N VAL A 17 -27.33 8.49 -14.18
CA VAL A 17 -26.67 9.61 -14.87
C VAL A 17 -25.16 9.41 -14.88
N LEU A 18 -24.55 9.00 -13.77
CA LEU A 18 -23.11 8.73 -13.69
C LEU A 18 -22.72 7.53 -14.56
N GLN A 19 -23.47 6.44 -14.49
CA GLN A 19 -23.22 5.25 -15.29
C GLN A 19 -23.33 5.58 -16.78
N ALA A 20 -24.34 6.35 -17.20
CA ALA A 20 -24.48 6.76 -18.60
C ALA A 20 -23.37 7.71 -19.05
N ALA A 21 -22.87 8.59 -18.16
CA ALA A 21 -21.91 9.61 -18.52
C ALA A 21 -20.45 9.13 -18.50
N CYS A 22 -20.07 8.29 -17.53
CA CYS A 22 -18.68 7.85 -17.34
C CYS A 22 -18.52 6.37 -16.97
N GLY A 23 -19.59 5.57 -17.03
CA GLY A 23 -19.54 4.14 -16.73
C GLY A 23 -19.37 3.79 -15.25
N VAL A 24 -19.30 4.78 -14.37
CA VAL A 24 -19.11 4.60 -12.93
C VAL A 24 -20.38 4.03 -12.29
N THR A 25 -20.24 2.91 -11.60
CA THR A 25 -21.23 2.33 -10.69
C THR A 25 -20.73 2.51 -9.26
N LEU A 26 -21.62 2.96 -8.39
CA LEU A 26 -21.26 3.25 -7.02
C LEU A 26 -21.72 2.11 -6.12
N ALA A 27 -20.83 1.66 -5.25
CA ALA A 27 -21.21 0.75 -4.18
C ALA A 27 -22.29 1.40 -3.30
N ARG A 28 -23.25 0.63 -2.78
CA ARG A 28 -24.31 1.14 -1.88
C ARG A 28 -23.77 1.88 -0.64
N SER A 29 -22.53 1.61 -0.23
CA SER A 29 -21.84 2.32 0.85
C SER A 29 -21.47 3.78 0.50
N LEU A 30 -21.36 4.12 -0.79
CA LEU A 30 -20.99 5.45 -1.30
C LEU A 30 -22.18 6.41 -1.46
N ARG A 31 -23.38 6.01 -1.00
CA ARG A 31 -24.60 6.83 -1.06
C ARG A 31 -24.46 8.16 -0.32
N ARG A 32 -23.85 8.14 0.88
CA ARG A 32 -23.58 9.36 1.67
C ARG A 32 -22.54 10.26 1.01
N SER A 33 -21.56 9.67 0.32
CA SER A 33 -20.58 10.45 -0.46
C SER A 33 -21.22 11.12 -1.68
N LEU A 34 -22.27 10.54 -2.28
CA LEU A 34 -23.00 11.17 -3.38
C LEU A 34 -23.76 12.42 -2.96
N GLU A 35 -24.47 12.38 -1.83
CA GLU A 35 -25.16 13.56 -1.30
C GLU A 35 -24.16 14.70 -1.02
N THR A 36 -23.00 14.35 -0.46
CA THR A 36 -21.94 15.31 -0.19
C THR A 36 -21.33 15.84 -1.49
N ALA A 37 -21.11 14.98 -2.49
CA ALA A 37 -20.65 15.36 -3.82
C ALA A 37 -21.64 16.29 -4.52
N LEU A 38 -22.94 16.00 -4.44
CA LEU A 38 -24.02 16.82 -4.99
C LEU A 38 -24.02 18.21 -4.34
N GLY A 39 -23.91 18.26 -3.01
CA GLY A 39 -23.82 19.52 -2.28
C GLY A 39 -22.58 20.34 -2.67
N ARG A 40 -21.41 19.70 -2.83
CA ARG A 40 -20.18 20.37 -3.29
C ARG A 40 -20.32 20.88 -4.73
N ALA A 41 -20.86 20.07 -5.64
CA ALA A 41 -21.07 20.43 -7.03
C ALA A 41 -22.04 21.62 -7.16
N ALA A 42 -23.17 21.58 -6.44
CA ALA A 42 -24.14 22.67 -6.39
C ALA A 42 -23.49 23.98 -5.90
N ARG A 43 -22.73 23.94 -4.79
CA ARG A 43 -21.99 25.09 -4.27
C ARG A 43 -20.99 25.66 -5.27
N SER A 44 -20.24 24.80 -5.98
CA SER A 44 -19.26 25.24 -6.98
C SER A 44 -19.88 25.99 -8.17
N ARG A 45 -21.17 25.78 -8.43
CA ARG A 45 -21.94 26.48 -9.47
C ARG A 45 -22.82 27.60 -8.92
N GLY A 46 -22.73 27.90 -7.62
CA GLY A 46 -23.57 28.92 -6.98
C GLY A 46 -25.06 28.56 -6.96
N LEU A 47 -25.40 27.26 -6.98
CA LEU A 47 -26.77 26.76 -7.02
C LEU A 47 -27.17 26.12 -5.69
N ALA A 48 -28.46 26.16 -5.38
CA ALA A 48 -29.03 25.32 -4.33
C ALA A 48 -28.98 23.83 -4.75
N PRO A 49 -28.79 22.88 -3.81
CA PRO A 49 -28.71 21.44 -4.11
C PRO A 49 -29.87 20.93 -4.98
N ASP A 50 -31.12 21.29 -4.66
CA ASP A 50 -32.29 20.84 -5.43
C ASP A 50 -32.32 21.39 -6.86
N ALA A 51 -31.83 22.63 -7.05
CA ALA A 51 -31.75 23.24 -8.37
C ALA A 51 -30.68 22.56 -9.23
N PHE A 52 -29.54 22.23 -8.63
CA PHE A 52 -28.48 21.46 -9.28
C PHE A 52 -28.94 20.04 -9.59
N LEU A 53 -29.61 19.37 -8.66
CA LEU A 53 -30.17 18.03 -8.84
C LEU A 53 -31.15 17.96 -10.01
N ARG A 54 -32.07 18.93 -10.15
CA ARG A 54 -32.98 18.97 -11.31
C ARG A 54 -32.21 19.04 -12.64
N LYS A 55 -31.18 19.88 -12.72
CA LYS A 55 -30.30 19.99 -13.90
C LYS A 55 -29.53 18.70 -14.18
N LEU A 56 -29.02 18.05 -13.13
CA LEU A 56 -28.32 16.78 -13.22
C LEU A 56 -29.25 15.67 -13.74
N LEU A 57 -30.47 15.57 -13.21
CA LEU A 57 -31.44 14.53 -13.56
C LEU A 57 -32.00 14.66 -14.99
N VAL A 58 -32.01 15.86 -15.56
CA VAL A 58 -32.30 16.08 -16.99
C VAL A 58 -31.07 15.96 -17.88
N ARG A 59 -29.94 15.49 -17.33
CA ARG A 59 -28.66 15.26 -18.03
C ARG A 59 -28.11 16.52 -18.71
N GLU A 60 -28.27 17.69 -18.09
CA GLU A 60 -27.64 18.92 -18.57
C GLU A 60 -26.11 18.74 -18.55
N ALA A 61 -25.47 18.81 -19.72
CA ALA A 61 -24.06 18.45 -19.89
C ALA A 61 -23.12 19.11 -18.86
N ALA A 62 -23.31 20.42 -18.63
CA ALA A 62 -22.50 21.17 -17.68
C ALA A 62 -22.72 20.73 -16.22
N ALA A 63 -23.92 20.26 -15.86
CA ALA A 63 -24.22 19.75 -14.52
C ALA A 63 -23.65 18.34 -14.32
N VAL A 64 -23.77 17.49 -15.33
CA VAL A 64 -23.20 16.13 -15.34
C VAL A 64 -21.68 16.19 -15.17
N GLU A 65 -21.01 17.02 -15.97
CA GLU A 65 -19.56 17.19 -15.89
C GLU A 65 -19.12 17.69 -14.50
N CYS A 66 -19.79 18.71 -13.96
CA CYS A 66 -19.52 19.21 -12.62
C CYS A 66 -19.70 18.16 -11.53
N PHE A 67 -20.72 17.31 -11.68
CA PHE A 67 -21.00 16.27 -10.71
C PHE A 67 -19.94 15.18 -10.74
N ILE A 68 -19.52 14.73 -11.93
CA ILE A 68 -18.43 13.75 -12.10
C ILE A 68 -17.17 14.23 -11.36
N GLU A 69 -16.79 15.50 -11.51
CA GLU A 69 -15.61 16.09 -10.86
C GLU A 69 -15.64 16.04 -9.32
N HIS A 70 -16.82 15.92 -8.71
CA HIS A 70 -17.00 15.89 -7.26
C HIS A 70 -17.39 14.52 -6.71
N ALA A 71 -17.89 13.63 -7.57
CA ALA A 71 -18.37 12.30 -7.22
C ALA A 71 -17.29 11.22 -7.37
N VAL A 72 -16.37 11.37 -8.32
CA VAL A 72 -15.27 10.41 -8.52
C VAL A 72 -14.15 10.69 -7.52
N ILE A 73 -13.79 9.67 -6.72
CA ILE A 73 -12.72 9.75 -5.72
C ILE A 73 -11.37 9.57 -6.44
N GLY A 74 -10.61 10.65 -6.56
CA GLY A 74 -9.29 10.68 -7.20
C GLY A 74 -8.15 10.70 -6.18
N GLU A 75 -8.12 9.80 -5.20
CA GLU A 75 -6.97 9.72 -4.29
C GLU A 75 -5.76 9.11 -5.01
N THR A 76 -4.68 9.89 -5.10
CA THR A 76 -3.44 9.47 -5.72
C THR A 76 -2.25 10.16 -5.04
N TYR A 77 -1.06 9.59 -5.19
CA TYR A 77 0.18 10.08 -4.60
C TYR A 77 1.40 9.55 -5.36
N PHE A 78 2.51 10.24 -5.21
CA PHE A 78 3.74 9.93 -5.92
C PHE A 78 4.32 8.57 -5.51
N PHE A 79 4.91 7.88 -6.49
CA PHE A 79 5.57 6.57 -6.32
C PHE A 79 4.71 5.51 -5.63
N ARG A 80 3.39 5.53 -5.88
CA ARG A 80 2.52 4.41 -5.50
C ARG A 80 2.98 3.13 -6.22
N HIS A 81 3.22 2.05 -5.47
CA HIS A 81 3.79 0.79 -5.95
C HIS A 81 5.12 0.97 -6.71
N PRO A 82 6.22 1.37 -6.03
CA PRO A 82 7.53 1.59 -6.67
C PRO A 82 8.08 0.35 -7.36
N GLU A 83 7.67 -0.85 -6.94
CA GLU A 83 7.97 -2.12 -7.59
C GLU A 83 7.44 -2.22 -9.04
N HIS A 84 6.27 -1.63 -9.33
CA HIS A 84 5.73 -1.55 -10.69
C HIS A 84 6.56 -0.62 -11.57
N LEU A 85 7.00 0.52 -11.02
CA LEU A 85 7.82 1.51 -11.73
C LEU A 85 9.20 0.94 -12.09
N ARG A 86 9.84 0.19 -11.18
CA ARG A 86 11.11 -0.50 -11.46
C ARG A 86 10.94 -1.60 -12.51
N THR A 87 9.83 -2.32 -12.49
CA THR A 87 9.51 -3.34 -13.51
C THR A 87 9.28 -2.69 -14.89
N LEU A 88 8.57 -1.57 -14.93
CA LEU A 88 8.39 -0.77 -16.14
C LEU A 88 9.73 -0.31 -16.72
N ALA A 89 10.62 0.23 -15.90
CA ALA A 89 11.90 0.75 -16.36
C ALA A 89 12.79 -0.35 -16.96
N ARG A 90 12.82 -1.54 -16.36
CA ARG A 90 13.53 -2.71 -16.92
C ARG A 90 12.99 -3.10 -18.31
N LEU A 91 11.67 -3.06 -18.51
CA LEU A 91 11.08 -3.27 -19.82
C LEU A 91 11.49 -2.15 -20.80
N ALA A 92 11.41 -0.90 -20.37
CA ALA A 92 11.69 0.26 -21.22
C ALA A 92 13.15 0.31 -21.73
N GLN A 93 14.12 -0.08 -20.89
CA GLN A 93 15.54 -0.17 -21.24
C GLN A 93 15.82 -1.17 -22.37
N THR A 94 15.08 -2.27 -22.40
CA THR A 94 15.26 -3.35 -23.39
C THR A 94 14.31 -3.22 -24.59
N HIS A 95 13.40 -2.24 -24.57
CA HIS A 95 12.40 -2.08 -25.60
C HIS A 95 13.03 -1.64 -26.93
N PRO A 96 12.78 -2.32 -28.06
CA PRO A 96 13.47 -2.06 -29.32
C PRO A 96 13.02 -0.78 -30.02
N ALA A 97 11.79 -0.32 -29.78
CA ALA A 97 11.24 0.84 -30.48
C ALA A 97 11.97 2.14 -30.11
N PRO A 98 12.09 3.10 -31.05
CA PRO A 98 12.79 4.37 -30.84
C PRO A 98 12.12 5.28 -29.79
N CYS A 99 10.86 5.02 -29.43
CA CYS A 99 10.17 5.70 -28.35
C CYS A 99 9.30 4.68 -27.58
N PHE A 100 9.49 4.58 -26.27
CA PHE A 100 8.68 3.73 -25.39
C PHE A 100 7.44 4.48 -24.92
N GLN A 101 6.26 4.01 -25.31
CA GLN A 101 4.99 4.68 -25.00
C GLN A 101 4.30 4.03 -23.82
N VAL A 102 3.91 4.85 -22.84
CA VAL A 102 3.17 4.43 -21.65
C VAL A 102 1.84 5.18 -21.59
N TRP A 103 0.76 4.49 -21.23
CA TRP A 103 -0.54 5.11 -20.96
C TRP A 103 -0.93 4.95 -19.49
N SER A 104 -1.06 6.06 -18.76
CA SER A 104 -1.70 6.12 -17.43
C SER A 104 -3.19 6.46 -17.62
N ALA A 105 -4.04 5.46 -17.45
CA ALA A 105 -5.48 5.48 -17.68
C ALA A 105 -6.24 5.66 -16.35
N GLY A 106 -6.84 6.85 -16.17
CA GLY A 106 -7.43 7.30 -14.90
C GLY A 106 -6.37 7.94 -14.00
N CYS A 107 -5.66 8.93 -14.52
CA CYS A 107 -4.46 9.50 -13.89
C CYS A 107 -4.74 10.45 -12.71
N ALA A 108 -6.01 10.80 -12.45
CA ALA A 108 -6.43 11.75 -11.43
C ALA A 108 -5.62 13.06 -11.51
N SER A 109 -5.06 13.53 -10.38
CA SER A 109 -4.29 14.78 -10.29
C SER A 109 -2.83 14.68 -10.79
N GLY A 110 -2.44 13.59 -11.45
CA GLY A 110 -1.17 13.51 -12.20
C GLY A 110 0.03 12.93 -11.47
N GLU A 111 -0.09 12.55 -10.20
CA GLU A 111 1.01 11.96 -9.44
C GLU A 111 1.54 10.66 -10.07
N GLU A 112 0.66 9.78 -10.58
CA GLU A 112 1.06 8.54 -11.25
C GLU A 112 1.88 8.77 -12.53
N PRO A 113 1.41 9.53 -13.53
CA PRO A 113 2.17 9.72 -14.76
C PRO A 113 3.48 10.48 -14.55
N TYR A 114 3.55 11.38 -13.56
CA TYR A 114 4.82 11.98 -13.18
C TYR A 114 5.76 11.00 -12.51
N SER A 115 5.26 10.12 -11.64
CA SER A 115 6.08 9.05 -11.04
C SER A 115 6.64 8.09 -12.10
N ILE A 116 5.84 7.76 -13.12
CA ILE A 116 6.28 6.98 -14.29
C ILE A 116 7.43 7.70 -15.00
N ALA A 117 7.25 8.97 -15.35
CA ALA A 117 8.28 9.74 -16.05
C ALA A 117 9.57 9.89 -15.21
N MET A 118 9.44 10.19 -13.92
CA MET A 118 10.57 10.29 -12.99
C MET A 118 11.32 8.97 -12.88
N ALA A 119 10.63 7.84 -12.74
CA ALA A 119 11.26 6.53 -12.66
C ALA A 119 12.03 6.17 -13.94
N LEU A 120 11.48 6.46 -15.13
CA LEU A 120 12.17 6.21 -16.39
C LEU A 120 13.43 7.09 -16.55
N LEU A 121 13.35 8.38 -16.16
CA LEU A 121 14.50 9.28 -16.15
C LEU A 121 15.54 8.88 -15.09
N ALA A 122 15.09 8.37 -13.94
CA ALA A 122 15.97 7.91 -12.87
C ALA A 122 16.86 6.76 -13.34
N GLU A 123 16.29 5.86 -14.12
CA GLU A 123 16.92 4.68 -14.73
C GLU A 123 17.70 5.00 -16.03
N GLY A 124 17.92 6.27 -16.32
CA GLY A 124 18.82 6.73 -17.38
C GLY A 124 18.22 6.77 -18.78
N LEU A 125 16.90 6.57 -18.95
CA LEU A 125 16.28 6.77 -20.26
C LEU A 125 16.31 8.26 -20.62
N PRO A 126 16.88 8.64 -21.78
CA PRO A 126 16.97 10.04 -22.16
C PRO A 126 15.59 10.62 -22.51
N GLU A 127 15.46 11.94 -22.37
CA GLU A 127 14.28 12.68 -22.83
C GLU A 127 14.01 12.38 -24.32
N GLY A 128 12.76 12.13 -24.68
CA GLY A 128 12.35 11.75 -26.04
C GLY A 128 12.39 10.24 -26.34
N ARG A 129 13.12 9.44 -25.55
CA ARG A 129 13.12 7.97 -25.71
C ARG A 129 11.92 7.29 -25.07
N PHE A 130 11.08 8.05 -24.38
CA PHE A 130 9.77 7.62 -23.91
C PHE A 130 8.77 8.78 -23.93
N ARG A 131 7.48 8.43 -23.92
CA ARG A 131 6.37 9.37 -23.73
C ARG A 131 5.31 8.73 -22.83
N VAL A 132 4.76 9.53 -21.93
CA VAL A 132 3.65 9.14 -21.06
C VAL A 132 2.41 9.89 -21.51
N LEU A 133 1.41 9.17 -22.00
CA LEU A 133 0.05 9.71 -22.11
C LEU A 133 -0.66 9.48 -20.79
N ALA A 134 -1.24 10.52 -20.22
CA ALA A 134 -2.05 10.48 -19.02
C ALA A 134 -3.47 10.92 -19.35
N THR A 135 -4.46 10.12 -18.97
CA THR A 135 -5.85 10.44 -19.27
C THR A 135 -6.77 10.30 -18.07
N ASP A 136 -7.77 11.17 -18.00
CA ASP A 136 -8.83 11.13 -16.99
C ASP A 136 -10.14 11.68 -17.55
N VAL A 137 -11.26 11.34 -16.90
CA VAL A 137 -12.59 11.88 -17.26
C VAL A 137 -12.81 13.25 -16.64
N SER A 138 -12.13 13.55 -15.52
CA SER A 138 -12.24 14.79 -14.74
C SER A 138 -11.30 15.87 -15.27
N GLU A 139 -11.83 16.88 -15.96
CA GLU A 139 -11.04 17.99 -16.48
C GLU A 139 -10.41 18.81 -15.35
N ARG A 140 -11.13 19.00 -14.23
CA ARG A 140 -10.56 19.59 -13.02
C ARG A 140 -9.33 18.85 -12.49
N ALA A 141 -9.34 17.52 -12.49
CA ALA A 141 -8.17 16.75 -12.07
C ALA A 141 -7.00 16.93 -13.04
N LEU A 142 -7.28 16.91 -14.35
CA LEU A 142 -6.28 17.18 -15.40
C LEU A 142 -5.69 18.59 -15.31
N GLN A 143 -6.48 19.60 -14.93
CA GLN A 143 -5.96 20.96 -14.71
C GLN A 143 -4.94 20.99 -13.56
N ARG A 144 -5.21 20.30 -12.45
CA ARG A 144 -4.25 20.15 -11.33
C ARG A 144 -3.00 19.40 -11.78
N ALA A 145 -3.17 18.34 -12.55
CA ALA A 145 -2.07 17.57 -13.12
C ALA A 145 -1.17 18.42 -14.03
N ARG A 146 -1.77 19.22 -14.91
CA ARG A 146 -1.06 20.15 -15.79
C ARG A 146 -0.35 21.26 -15.01
N ALA A 147 -0.91 21.74 -13.90
CA ALA A 147 -0.24 22.70 -13.03
C ALA A 147 1.04 22.11 -12.44
N GLY A 148 0.98 20.83 -12.03
CA GLY A 148 2.14 20.08 -11.55
C GLY A 148 2.68 20.57 -10.21
N VAL A 149 1.79 21.08 -9.34
CA VAL A 149 2.09 21.61 -8.01
C VAL A 149 1.38 20.74 -6.97
N TYR A 150 2.13 20.28 -5.97
CA TYR A 150 1.70 19.24 -5.04
C TYR A 150 2.14 19.54 -3.62
N GLY A 151 1.22 19.38 -2.66
CA GLY A 151 1.50 19.53 -1.24
C GLY A 151 2.06 18.25 -0.60
N PRO A 152 2.42 18.29 0.69
CA PRO A 152 3.12 17.21 1.38
C PRO A 152 2.37 15.87 1.35
N TRP A 153 1.04 15.90 1.35
CA TRP A 153 0.22 14.68 1.29
C TRP A 153 0.47 13.87 0.02
N SER A 154 0.58 14.52 -1.15
CA SER A 154 0.87 13.84 -2.41
C SER A 154 2.30 13.28 -2.47
N LEU A 155 3.21 13.88 -1.69
CA LEU A 155 4.64 13.55 -1.68
C LEU A 155 5.02 12.51 -0.61
N ARG A 156 4.11 12.10 0.28
CA ARG A 156 4.36 11.24 1.45
C ARG A 156 5.12 9.90 1.23
N ARG A 157 5.34 9.47 -0.02
CA ARG A 157 6.01 8.21 -0.41
C ARG A 157 7.15 8.40 -1.41
N ILE A 158 7.51 9.64 -1.75
CA ILE A 158 8.66 9.89 -2.59
C ILE A 158 9.95 9.72 -1.77
N GLU A 159 10.97 9.10 -2.35
CA GLU A 159 12.29 9.02 -1.72
C GLU A 159 12.98 10.39 -1.80
N PRO A 160 13.75 10.82 -0.77
CA PRO A 160 14.37 12.14 -0.71
C PRO A 160 15.25 12.47 -1.93
N GLU A 161 15.95 11.48 -2.48
CA GLU A 161 16.78 11.64 -3.67
C GLU A 161 15.95 11.92 -4.92
N GLN A 162 14.78 11.28 -5.05
CA GLN A 162 13.85 11.48 -6.17
C GLN A 162 13.19 12.86 -6.08
N GLU A 163 12.74 13.24 -4.88
CA GLU A 163 12.17 14.56 -4.60
C GLU A 163 13.17 15.66 -4.94
N LYS A 164 14.39 15.59 -4.39
CA LYS A 164 15.44 16.58 -4.66
C LYS A 164 15.79 16.67 -6.15
N ARG A 165 15.73 15.56 -6.87
CA ARG A 165 16.10 15.49 -8.29
C ARG A 165 15.02 16.04 -9.22
N PHE A 166 13.75 15.82 -8.90
CA PHE A 166 12.64 16.03 -9.84
C PHE A 166 11.59 17.05 -9.40
N LEU A 167 11.69 17.57 -8.18
CA LEU A 167 10.79 18.56 -7.62
C LEU A 167 11.56 19.83 -7.20
N VAL A 168 10.86 20.96 -7.22
CA VAL A 168 11.34 22.25 -6.72
C VAL A 168 10.36 22.73 -5.66
N ALA A 169 10.85 22.86 -4.42
CA ALA A 169 10.06 23.38 -3.32
C ALA A 169 9.66 24.84 -3.55
N SER A 170 8.42 25.18 -3.22
CA SER A 170 7.82 26.51 -3.31
C SER A 170 6.85 26.72 -2.15
N GLY A 171 7.37 27.23 -1.03
CA GLY A 171 6.60 27.32 0.22
C GLY A 171 6.29 25.93 0.77
N ASP A 172 5.02 25.68 1.08
CA ASP A 172 4.55 24.38 1.57
C ASP A 172 4.31 23.34 0.45
N ASP A 173 4.34 23.79 -0.81
CA ASP A 173 4.11 22.95 -1.99
C ASP A 173 5.41 22.68 -2.76
N SER A 174 5.41 21.67 -3.62
CA SER A 174 6.49 21.39 -4.57
C SER A 174 5.98 21.31 -6.00
N SER A 175 6.79 21.83 -6.93
CA SER A 175 6.49 21.84 -8.36
C SER A 175 7.34 20.81 -9.12
N VAL A 176 6.73 20.08 -10.04
CA VAL A 176 7.45 19.14 -10.92
C VAL A 176 8.32 19.90 -11.92
N ILE A 177 9.59 19.49 -12.07
CA ILE A 177 10.52 20.16 -12.98
C ILE A 177 10.07 20.09 -14.46
N PRO A 178 10.43 21.08 -15.29
CA PRO A 178 10.03 21.12 -16.70
C PRO A 178 10.40 19.86 -17.50
N GLN A 179 11.54 19.24 -17.20
CA GLN A 179 12.00 18.03 -17.90
C GLN A 179 11.00 16.86 -17.75
N VAL A 180 10.52 16.62 -16.53
CA VAL A 180 9.51 15.58 -16.27
C VAL A 180 8.18 15.97 -16.92
N ARG A 181 7.79 17.25 -16.84
CA ARG A 181 6.54 17.75 -17.42
C ARG A 181 6.46 17.58 -18.93
N ARG A 182 7.55 17.79 -19.66
CA ARG A 182 7.59 17.61 -21.13
C ARG A 182 7.42 16.15 -21.57
N ALA A 183 7.73 15.19 -20.70
CA ALA A 183 7.56 13.77 -20.99
C ALA A 183 6.11 13.28 -20.84
N VAL A 184 5.23 14.08 -20.22
CA VAL A 184 3.84 13.71 -19.90
C VAL A 184 2.86 14.58 -20.68
N GLU A 185 1.93 13.93 -21.38
CA GLU A 185 0.83 14.57 -22.09
C GLU A 185 -0.51 14.24 -21.40
N PHE A 186 -1.30 15.27 -21.06
CA PHE A 186 -2.60 15.10 -20.40
C PHE A 186 -3.76 15.30 -21.36
N ARG A 187 -4.61 14.28 -21.51
CA ARG A 187 -5.85 14.36 -22.34
C ARG A 187 -7.07 13.92 -21.55
N ARG A 188 -8.21 14.53 -21.85
CA ARG A 188 -9.50 14.01 -21.39
C ARG A 188 -9.82 12.72 -22.15
N HIS A 189 -10.23 11.68 -21.43
CA HIS A 189 -10.63 10.40 -22.00
C HIS A 189 -11.59 9.69 -21.07
N ASN A 190 -12.66 9.15 -21.62
CA ASN A 190 -13.64 8.34 -20.90
C ASN A 190 -13.46 6.87 -21.27
N LEU A 191 -12.84 6.09 -20.38
CA LEU A 191 -12.56 4.67 -20.59
C LEU A 191 -13.80 3.84 -20.96
N ALA A 192 -14.99 4.25 -20.51
CA ALA A 192 -16.22 3.52 -20.78
C ALA A 192 -16.60 3.51 -22.27
N VAL A 193 -16.35 4.63 -22.97
CA VAL A 193 -16.91 4.87 -24.32
C VAL A 193 -15.86 5.22 -25.37
N ASP A 194 -14.76 5.86 -24.98
CA ASP A 194 -13.76 6.34 -25.92
C ASP A 194 -12.83 5.19 -26.35
N PRO A 195 -12.44 5.12 -27.63
CA PRO A 195 -11.46 4.14 -28.10
C PRO A 195 -10.07 4.43 -27.48
N PRO A 196 -9.16 3.43 -27.42
CA PRO A 196 -7.79 3.65 -26.98
C PRO A 196 -7.12 4.79 -27.76
N PRO A 197 -6.38 5.68 -27.07
CA PRO A 197 -5.81 6.88 -27.68
C PRO A 197 -4.67 6.57 -28.65
N PHE A 198 -3.95 5.47 -28.44
CA PHE A 198 -2.85 5.00 -29.28
C PHE A 198 -2.76 3.47 -29.26
N MET A 199 -2.05 2.92 -30.24
CA MET A 199 -1.78 1.48 -30.39
C MET A 199 -0.27 1.21 -30.26
N GLY A 200 0.10 -0.03 -29.96
CA GLY A 200 1.51 -0.42 -29.82
C GLY A 200 2.14 0.09 -28.52
N LEU A 201 1.34 0.24 -27.47
CA LEU A 201 1.79 0.72 -26.16
C LEU A 201 2.73 -0.29 -25.51
N GLY A 202 3.87 0.18 -25.00
CA GLY A 202 4.80 -0.65 -24.25
C GLY A 202 4.28 -0.98 -22.85
N ALA A 203 3.51 -0.07 -22.26
CA ALA A 203 2.79 -0.34 -21.01
C ALA A 203 1.51 0.48 -20.84
N ILE A 204 0.58 -0.06 -20.06
CA ILE A 204 -0.64 0.62 -19.59
C ILE A 204 -0.70 0.49 -18.07
N PHE A 205 -0.96 1.61 -17.38
CA PHE A 205 -1.32 1.67 -15.97
C PHE A 205 -2.80 2.01 -15.87
N CYS A 206 -3.57 1.20 -15.15
CA CYS A 206 -4.96 1.49 -14.82
C CYS A 206 -5.24 0.94 -13.43
N ARG A 207 -4.96 1.75 -12.41
CA ARG A 207 -4.91 1.33 -11.00
C ARG A 207 -5.97 2.06 -10.19
N ASN A 208 -6.79 1.31 -9.46
CA ASN A 208 -7.88 1.84 -8.63
C ASN A 208 -8.93 2.61 -9.44
N VAL A 209 -9.22 2.16 -10.66
CA VAL A 209 -10.19 2.77 -11.57
C VAL A 209 -11.28 1.78 -11.93
N LEU A 210 -10.91 0.55 -12.31
CA LEU A 210 -11.84 -0.50 -12.73
C LEU A 210 -12.75 -0.95 -11.59
N ILE A 211 -12.35 -0.73 -10.34
CA ILE A 211 -13.18 -0.97 -9.15
C ILE A 211 -14.49 -0.17 -9.15
N TYR A 212 -14.57 0.91 -9.94
CA TYR A 212 -15.76 1.73 -10.07
C TYR A 212 -16.66 1.30 -11.23
N PHE A 213 -16.30 0.30 -12.02
CA PHE A 213 -17.09 -0.16 -13.16
C PHE A 213 -17.85 -1.44 -12.86
N PRO A 214 -19.02 -1.68 -13.48
CA PRO A 214 -19.59 -3.02 -13.58
C PRO A 214 -18.56 -4.00 -14.14
N THR A 215 -18.63 -5.26 -13.73
CA THR A 215 -17.64 -6.27 -14.13
C THR A 215 -17.58 -6.41 -15.67
N GLU A 216 -18.72 -6.34 -16.33
CA GLU A 216 -18.86 -6.43 -17.78
C GLU A 216 -18.14 -5.27 -18.48
N LEU A 217 -18.35 -4.04 -17.99
CA LEU A 217 -17.70 -2.85 -18.53
C LEU A 217 -16.19 -2.88 -18.26
N ALA A 218 -15.77 -3.22 -17.04
CA ALA A 218 -14.36 -3.35 -16.70
C ALA A 218 -13.64 -4.36 -17.61
N ARG A 219 -14.28 -5.50 -17.90
CA ARG A 219 -13.74 -6.50 -18.83
C ARG A 219 -13.66 -6.00 -20.26
N GLU A 220 -14.63 -5.20 -20.70
CA GLU A 220 -14.60 -4.58 -22.02
C GLU A 220 -13.47 -3.54 -22.15
N VAL A 221 -13.28 -2.70 -21.12
CA VAL A 221 -12.14 -1.77 -21.03
C VAL A 221 -10.81 -2.53 -21.08
N LEU A 222 -10.68 -3.62 -20.33
CA LEU A 222 -9.49 -4.47 -20.35
C LEU A 222 -9.21 -5.04 -21.75
N LYS A 223 -10.22 -5.52 -22.47
CA LYS A 223 -10.02 -6.00 -23.87
C LYS A 223 -9.48 -4.90 -24.78
N ARG A 224 -9.98 -3.65 -24.64
CA ARG A 224 -9.47 -2.50 -25.39
C ARG A 224 -8.02 -2.18 -25.04
N PHE A 225 -7.65 -2.30 -23.76
CA PHE A 225 -6.24 -2.19 -23.34
C PHE A 225 -5.36 -3.25 -24.00
N LEU A 226 -5.82 -4.51 -24.04
CA LEU A 226 -5.06 -5.59 -24.66
C LEU A 226 -4.89 -5.39 -26.16
N ALA A 227 -5.90 -4.88 -26.84
CA ALA A 227 -5.79 -4.52 -28.25
C ALA A 227 -4.76 -3.40 -28.48
N ALA A 228 -4.66 -2.44 -27.55
CA ALA A 228 -3.75 -1.30 -27.66
C ALA A 228 -2.29 -1.61 -27.26
N LEU A 229 -2.05 -2.65 -26.47
CA LEU A 229 -0.72 -3.08 -26.05
C LEU A 229 0.08 -3.69 -27.21
N ALA A 230 1.37 -3.37 -27.26
CA ALA A 230 2.32 -4.10 -28.09
C ALA A 230 2.52 -5.53 -27.55
N PRO A 231 2.83 -6.52 -28.40
CA PRO A 231 3.27 -7.84 -27.94
C PRO A 231 4.42 -7.73 -26.93
N GLY A 232 4.30 -8.41 -25.80
CA GLY A 232 5.27 -8.34 -24.69
C GLY A 232 5.11 -7.13 -23.77
N GLY A 233 4.18 -6.21 -24.07
CA GLY A 233 3.86 -5.04 -23.26
C GLY A 233 3.21 -5.41 -21.93
N LEU A 234 3.27 -4.49 -20.97
CA LEU A 234 2.80 -4.70 -19.60
C LEU A 234 1.53 -3.91 -19.27
N LEU A 235 0.61 -4.55 -18.56
CA LEU A 235 -0.55 -3.96 -17.92
C LEU A 235 -0.36 -4.00 -16.41
N PHE A 236 -0.46 -2.83 -15.77
CA PHE A 236 -0.42 -2.66 -14.33
C PHE A 236 -1.80 -2.26 -13.82
N VAL A 237 -2.36 -3.09 -12.94
CA VAL A 237 -3.63 -2.85 -12.24
C VAL A 237 -3.43 -3.00 -10.75
N SER A 238 -4.36 -2.50 -9.92
CA SER A 238 -4.27 -2.67 -8.48
C SER A 238 -4.61 -4.11 -8.06
N PRO A 239 -4.16 -4.58 -6.88
CA PRO A 239 -4.41 -5.96 -6.44
C PRO A 239 -5.89 -6.39 -6.47
N ALA A 240 -6.80 -5.47 -6.14
CA ALA A 240 -8.25 -5.71 -6.18
C ALA A 240 -8.81 -5.90 -7.62
N GLU A 241 -8.08 -5.45 -8.64
CA GLU A 241 -8.50 -5.45 -10.04
C GLU A 241 -7.91 -6.64 -10.81
N VAL A 242 -6.86 -7.29 -10.28
CA VAL A 242 -6.23 -8.48 -10.89
C VAL A 242 -7.27 -9.56 -11.24
N PRO A 243 -8.25 -9.92 -10.39
CA PRO A 243 -9.25 -10.95 -10.73
C PRO A 243 -10.07 -10.64 -11.98
N LEU A 244 -10.25 -9.36 -12.35
CA LEU A 244 -10.98 -8.95 -13.55
C LEU A 244 -10.25 -9.36 -14.83
N THR A 245 -8.95 -9.60 -14.76
CA THR A 245 -8.09 -9.96 -15.89
C THR A 245 -8.07 -11.46 -16.18
N ASN A 246 -8.70 -12.27 -15.32
CA ASN A 246 -8.78 -13.71 -15.48
C ASN A 246 -9.45 -14.10 -16.81
N GLY A 247 -8.86 -15.09 -17.48
CA GLY A 247 -9.33 -15.60 -18.77
C GLY A 247 -9.03 -14.70 -19.97
N LEU A 248 -8.25 -13.62 -19.81
CA LEU A 248 -7.85 -12.74 -20.93
C LEU A 248 -6.54 -13.15 -21.61
N GLY A 249 -5.94 -14.29 -21.21
CA GLY A 249 -4.73 -14.83 -21.84
C GLY A 249 -3.44 -14.08 -21.52
N LEU A 250 -3.43 -13.26 -20.46
CA LEU A 250 -2.25 -12.56 -19.96
C LEU A 250 -1.32 -13.49 -19.17
N GLU A 251 -0.03 -13.20 -19.22
CA GLU A 251 0.99 -13.85 -18.40
C GLU A 251 1.27 -13.03 -17.14
N THR A 252 1.30 -13.68 -15.97
CA THR A 252 1.68 -13.03 -14.71
C THR A 252 3.19 -12.88 -14.62
N VAL A 253 3.64 -11.66 -14.34
CA VAL A 253 5.04 -11.31 -14.08
C VAL A 253 5.16 -10.87 -12.63
N ASP A 254 6.06 -11.51 -11.88
CA ASP A 254 6.40 -11.07 -10.53
C ASP A 254 7.17 -9.75 -10.59
N ALA A 255 6.62 -8.73 -9.94
CA ALA A 255 7.17 -7.41 -9.78
C ALA A 255 7.55 -7.22 -8.30
N GLU A 256 8.53 -8.01 -7.84
CA GLU A 256 9.05 -7.97 -6.45
C GLU A 256 7.97 -8.15 -5.38
N GLY A 257 7.15 -9.21 -5.53
CA GLY A 257 6.05 -9.50 -4.61
C GLY A 257 4.72 -8.84 -4.98
N SER A 258 4.70 -8.05 -6.06
CA SER A 258 3.48 -7.54 -6.69
C SER A 258 3.26 -8.18 -8.06
N VAL A 259 2.05 -8.04 -8.61
CA VAL A 259 1.68 -8.63 -9.91
C VAL A 259 1.69 -7.55 -10.99
N ALA A 260 2.40 -7.83 -12.09
CA ALA A 260 2.23 -7.17 -13.37
C ALA A 260 1.74 -8.20 -14.40
N LEU A 261 1.00 -7.75 -15.42
CA LEU A 261 0.41 -8.63 -16.42
C LEU A 261 1.04 -8.36 -17.79
N ARG A 262 1.45 -9.39 -18.50
CA ARG A 262 2.12 -9.26 -19.80
C ARG A 262 1.24 -9.79 -20.92
N LEU A 263 1.12 -9.02 -22.00
CA LEU A 263 0.54 -9.51 -23.24
C LEU A 263 1.55 -10.47 -23.90
N PRO A 264 1.20 -11.75 -24.13
CA PRO A 264 2.15 -12.72 -24.69
C PRO A 264 2.67 -12.28 -26.06
N VAL A 265 3.94 -12.59 -26.35
CA VAL A 265 4.50 -12.41 -27.69
C VAL A 265 4.12 -13.62 -28.56
N PRO A 266 3.45 -13.44 -29.70
CA PRO A 266 3.12 -14.54 -30.60
C PRO A 266 4.37 -15.35 -30.99
N GLY A 267 4.34 -16.66 -30.78
CA GLY A 267 5.45 -17.56 -31.13
C GLY A 267 6.60 -17.65 -30.11
N ALA A 268 6.59 -16.87 -29.03
CA ALA A 268 7.54 -17.04 -27.94
C ALA A 268 7.17 -18.24 -27.06
N PRO A 269 8.14 -19.02 -26.55
CA PRO A 269 7.86 -20.09 -25.60
C PRO A 269 7.24 -19.48 -24.33
N ARG A 270 6.01 -19.88 -23.99
CA ARG A 270 5.33 -19.44 -22.77
C ARG A 270 6.23 -19.71 -21.57
N ALA A 271 6.52 -18.67 -20.79
CA ALA A 271 7.16 -18.82 -19.51
C ALA A 271 6.23 -19.67 -18.62
N VAL A 272 6.64 -20.90 -18.34
CA VAL A 272 5.90 -21.82 -17.48
C VAL A 272 5.82 -21.20 -16.09
N THR A 273 4.63 -20.82 -15.66
CA THR A 273 4.39 -20.35 -14.29
C THR A 273 4.82 -21.42 -13.28
N SER A 274 5.26 -21.00 -12.10
CA SER A 274 5.66 -21.87 -10.99
C SER A 274 4.58 -22.91 -10.63
N GLU A 275 3.30 -22.59 -10.83
CA GLU A 275 2.17 -23.52 -10.69
C GLU A 275 2.21 -24.71 -11.66
N ALA A 276 2.56 -24.48 -12.94
CA ALA A 276 2.68 -25.55 -13.93
C ALA A 276 3.93 -26.42 -13.71
N ARG A 277 4.98 -25.87 -13.06
CA ARG A 277 6.15 -26.63 -12.61
C ARG A 277 5.82 -27.50 -11.39
N LEU A 278 5.02 -26.99 -10.45
CA LEU A 278 4.51 -27.74 -9.29
C LEU A 278 3.52 -28.85 -9.70
N ALA A 279 2.64 -28.60 -10.67
CA ALA A 279 1.72 -29.61 -11.20
C ALA A 279 2.45 -30.77 -11.91
N ARG A 280 3.55 -30.49 -12.63
CA ARG A 280 4.38 -31.53 -13.27
C ARG A 280 5.23 -32.31 -12.28
N LEU A 281 5.64 -31.70 -11.16
CA LEU A 281 6.34 -32.38 -10.07
C LEU A 281 5.39 -33.24 -9.20
N GLY A 282 4.10 -32.91 -9.14
CA GLY A 282 3.07 -33.68 -8.45
C GLY A 282 2.55 -34.91 -9.19
N ALA A 283 2.73 -34.99 -10.51
CA ALA A 283 2.22 -36.09 -11.35
C ALA A 283 3.12 -37.36 -11.35
N GLY A 284 4.25 -37.34 -10.63
CA GLY A 284 5.29 -38.38 -10.70
C GLY A 284 5.34 -39.38 -9.54
N ARG A 285 4.41 -39.37 -8.59
CA ARG A 285 4.43 -40.31 -7.45
C ARG A 285 3.02 -40.73 -7.05
N ASN A 286 2.52 -41.79 -7.66
CA ASN A 286 1.48 -42.61 -7.05
C ASN A 286 1.51 -44.04 -7.60
N GLN A 287 2.35 -44.87 -7.00
CA GLN A 287 2.04 -46.29 -6.82
C GLN A 287 2.57 -46.71 -5.45
N VAL A 288 1.63 -47.02 -4.55
CA VAL A 288 1.50 -48.29 -3.80
C VAL A 288 0.81 -48.01 -2.45
N ALA A 289 -0.42 -48.56 -2.33
CA ALA A 289 -1.16 -49.12 -1.18
C ALA A 289 -1.34 -48.27 0.12
N SER A 290 -2.39 -48.38 0.94
CA SER A 290 -3.72 -49.02 0.95
C SER A 290 -4.31 -48.75 2.36
N ALA A 291 -5.59 -48.35 2.45
CA ALA A 291 -6.58 -48.50 3.55
C ALA A 291 -6.22 -48.10 5.01
N VAL A 292 -6.97 -47.26 5.74
CA VAL A 292 -8.25 -47.52 6.48
C VAL A 292 -8.71 -46.17 7.15
N PRO A 293 -10.01 -45.90 7.45
CA PRO A 293 -10.61 -44.55 7.60
C PRO A 293 -10.58 -43.96 9.05
N PRO A 294 -11.04 -42.71 9.29
CA PRO A 294 -10.61 -41.91 10.44
C PRO A 294 -11.48 -42.11 11.70
N ALA A 295 -10.84 -42.17 12.87
CA ALA A 295 -11.50 -42.15 14.16
C ALA A 295 -10.88 -41.10 15.10
N ARG A 296 -11.68 -40.05 15.34
CA ARG A 296 -11.94 -39.33 16.62
C ARG A 296 -10.77 -39.14 17.60
N TRP A 297 -10.43 -37.87 17.81
CA TRP A 297 -9.56 -37.40 18.90
C TRP A 297 -10.34 -37.27 20.21
N PRO A 298 -9.89 -37.87 21.33
CA PRO A 298 -10.41 -37.56 22.66
C PRO A 298 -9.60 -36.48 23.40
N GLN A 299 -10.34 -35.79 24.27
CA GLN A 299 -9.97 -34.67 25.11
C GLN A 299 -9.03 -35.02 26.28
N ALA A 300 -8.44 -33.95 26.82
CA ALA A 300 -8.06 -33.73 28.23
C ALA A 300 -6.84 -34.48 28.80
N LEU A 301 -5.94 -33.73 29.45
CA LEU A 301 -5.88 -33.66 30.92
C LEU A 301 -4.84 -32.65 31.42
N ALA A 302 -5.08 -32.21 32.65
CA ALA A 302 -4.41 -31.14 33.36
C ALA A 302 -3.40 -31.65 34.40
N ALA A 303 -2.55 -30.71 34.83
CA ALA A 303 -1.93 -30.55 36.17
C ALA A 303 -0.93 -31.59 36.70
N SER A 304 0.19 -31.09 37.26
CA SER A 304 0.70 -31.38 38.63
C SER A 304 2.24 -31.32 38.80
N ARG A 305 2.68 -30.20 39.40
CA ARG A 305 3.59 -30.03 40.58
C ARG A 305 4.96 -30.77 40.75
N ALA A 306 5.97 -29.91 41.01
CA ALA A 306 6.91 -29.83 42.17
C ALA A 306 8.16 -30.74 42.28
N ARG A 307 9.36 -30.14 42.43
CA ARG A 307 10.12 -29.99 43.71
C ARG A 307 11.53 -29.35 43.56
N VAL A 308 11.98 -28.74 44.66
CA VAL A 308 13.28 -28.08 44.96
C VAL A 308 14.21 -29.06 45.71
N PRO A 309 15.55 -28.85 45.77
CA PRO A 309 16.17 -28.39 47.03
C PRO A 309 17.34 -27.37 46.91
N THR A 310 17.54 -26.62 48.01
CA THR A 310 18.60 -25.67 48.43
C THR A 310 19.97 -26.34 48.73
N ARG A 311 21.15 -25.71 48.92
CA ARG A 311 21.52 -24.63 49.88
C ARG A 311 23.05 -24.26 49.83
N GLY A 312 23.39 -23.00 50.19
CA GLY A 312 24.62 -22.50 50.90
C GLY A 312 25.90 -22.20 50.10
N ALA A 313 26.78 -21.23 50.42
CA ALA A 313 26.85 -20.12 51.39
C ALA A 313 27.97 -19.11 50.95
N ALA A 314 27.97 -17.88 51.49
CA ALA A 314 28.93 -16.77 51.28
C ALA A 314 30.18 -16.90 52.22
N PRO A 315 31.15 -15.93 52.41
CA PRO A 315 31.17 -14.48 52.06
C PRO A 315 32.54 -13.77 51.71
N SER A 316 32.41 -12.49 51.29
CA SER A 316 33.21 -11.25 51.52
C SER A 316 34.75 -11.20 51.69
N THR A 317 35.42 -10.23 51.01
CA THR A 317 36.14 -9.00 51.52
C THR A 317 36.94 -8.32 50.37
N GLN A 318 36.65 -7.06 50.00
CA GLN A 318 37.40 -5.80 50.30
C GLN A 318 38.93 -5.78 50.08
N GLY A 319 39.41 -4.80 49.29
CA GLY A 319 40.81 -4.35 49.27
C GLY A 319 41.12 -3.34 48.15
N ARG A 320 41.56 -2.13 48.53
CA ARG A 320 41.73 -0.89 47.73
C ARG A 320 43.12 -0.79 47.04
N PRO A 321 43.38 0.27 46.23
CA PRO A 321 44.32 0.33 45.10
C PRO A 321 45.62 1.08 45.43
N LEU A 322 46.59 1.11 44.50
CA LEU A 322 47.61 2.16 44.39
C LEU A 322 48.12 2.34 42.94
N THR A 323 48.68 3.53 42.72
CA THR A 323 48.87 4.31 41.49
C THR A 323 50.35 4.50 41.09
N PHE A 324 50.56 5.15 39.93
CA PHE A 324 51.80 5.77 39.36
C PHE A 324 52.83 4.75 38.79
N ASP A 325 53.61 5.02 37.73
CA ASP A 325 54.17 6.29 37.27
C ASP A 325 54.73 6.23 35.81
N THR A 326 54.91 7.42 35.23
CA THR A 326 55.91 7.93 34.24
C THR A 326 56.19 7.34 32.82
N SER A 327 55.96 8.23 31.84
CA SER A 327 56.58 8.51 30.50
C SER A 327 58.12 8.38 30.37
N PRO A 328 58.79 8.75 29.23
CA PRO A 328 58.48 8.72 27.78
C PRO A 328 59.68 8.23 26.90
N GLY A 329 59.53 8.15 25.56
CA GLY A 329 60.71 8.11 24.65
C GLY A 329 60.47 7.73 23.19
N ALA A 330 60.55 8.72 22.28
CA ALA A 330 60.94 8.58 20.87
C ALA A 330 62.43 9.04 20.75
N PRO A 331 63.15 9.05 19.60
CA PRO A 331 62.75 8.90 18.18
C PRO A 331 63.74 8.09 17.30
N GLY A 332 63.56 8.05 15.98
CA GLY A 332 64.65 7.67 15.05
C GLY A 332 64.20 7.28 13.63
N ALA A 333 64.51 8.13 12.66
CA ALA A 333 64.16 8.03 11.23
C ALA A 333 65.14 7.18 10.40
N SER A 334 64.67 6.54 9.31
CA SER A 334 65.33 6.53 7.97
C SER A 334 64.55 5.67 6.94
N ARG A 335 64.34 6.24 5.74
CA ARG A 335 63.91 5.62 4.45
C ARG A 335 65.17 5.23 3.63
N PRO A 336 65.15 4.64 2.40
CA PRO A 336 64.01 4.29 1.50
C PRO A 336 64.10 2.93 0.73
N ALA A 337 62.95 2.60 0.13
CA ALA A 337 62.70 2.04 -1.21
C ALA A 337 63.44 0.77 -1.71
N TRP A 338 62.66 -0.28 -2.03
CA TRP A 338 62.46 -0.76 -3.41
C TRP A 338 61.38 -1.87 -3.50
N ALA A 339 60.75 -1.91 -4.68
CA ALA A 339 60.03 -3.02 -5.32
C ALA A 339 58.62 -3.45 -4.84
N ALA A 340 57.72 -3.41 -5.82
CA ALA A 340 56.31 -3.77 -5.82
C ALA A 340 56.12 -5.27 -6.23
N PRO A 341 54.89 -5.82 -6.31
CA PRO A 341 54.55 -7.11 -5.67
C PRO A 341 54.10 -8.23 -6.63
N ALA A 342 53.94 -9.44 -6.09
CA ALA A 342 52.90 -10.48 -6.33
C ALA A 342 53.47 -11.90 -6.08
N PRO A 343 52.65 -12.95 -5.94
CA PRO A 343 51.39 -13.08 -5.21
C PRO A 343 51.45 -14.26 -4.20
N ALA A 344 50.57 -14.28 -3.19
CA ALA A 344 50.33 -15.50 -2.43
C ALA A 344 48.83 -15.67 -2.11
N SER A 345 48.30 -16.74 -2.70
CA SER A 345 47.04 -17.44 -2.44
C SER A 345 46.53 -17.30 -1.00
N ALA A 346 45.32 -16.76 -0.85
CA ALA A 346 44.53 -16.89 0.38
C ALA A 346 43.33 -17.80 0.13
N ALA A 347 43.19 -18.75 1.05
CA ALA A 347 42.27 -19.88 1.04
C ALA A 347 40.79 -19.48 1.00
N LEU A 348 39.99 -20.42 0.47
CA LEU A 348 38.54 -20.45 0.52
C LEU A 348 38.04 -20.38 1.98
N THR A 349 37.46 -19.25 2.36
CA THR A 349 36.64 -19.13 3.58
C THR A 349 35.18 -19.32 3.21
N VAL A 350 34.56 -20.35 3.79
CA VAL A 350 33.11 -20.59 3.75
C VAL A 350 32.39 -19.38 4.38
N PRO A 351 31.34 -18.79 3.77
CA PRO A 351 30.63 -17.68 4.40
C PRO A 351 29.82 -18.18 5.59
N ARG A 352 30.04 -17.57 6.76
CA ARG A 352 29.17 -17.67 7.95
C ARG A 352 27.85 -16.93 7.68
N PRO A 353 26.73 -17.27 8.36
CA PRO A 353 25.50 -16.51 8.28
C PRO A 353 25.75 -15.11 8.84
N VAL A 354 25.33 -14.08 8.10
CA VAL A 354 25.46 -12.69 8.51
C VAL A 354 24.23 -12.31 9.33
N ASP A 355 24.37 -12.31 10.65
CA ASP A 355 23.46 -11.63 11.58
C ASP A 355 24.06 -10.26 11.94
N ALA A 356 23.44 -9.17 11.45
CA ALA A 356 23.20 -7.89 12.14
C ALA A 356 22.60 -6.87 11.15
N PRO A 357 21.57 -6.10 11.54
CA PRO A 357 20.89 -5.17 10.66
C PRO A 357 21.80 -3.99 10.31
N VAL A 358 21.80 -3.62 9.03
CA VAL A 358 22.32 -2.34 8.55
C VAL A 358 21.77 -1.24 9.45
N ALA A 359 22.65 -0.40 10.01
CA ALA A 359 22.27 0.72 10.85
C ALA A 359 21.47 1.73 10.02
N VAL A 360 20.15 1.56 9.98
CA VAL A 360 19.24 2.58 9.45
C VAL A 360 19.28 3.75 10.42
N GLU A 361 19.86 4.87 9.99
CA GLU A 361 19.79 6.14 10.71
C GLU A 361 18.35 6.67 10.66
N GLY A 362 17.83 7.15 11.79
CA GLY A 362 16.46 7.67 11.87
C GLY A 362 15.87 7.63 13.29
N PRO A 363 14.70 8.24 13.51
CA PRO A 363 13.99 8.21 14.78
C PRO A 363 13.75 6.77 15.27
N PRO A 364 13.80 6.50 16.59
CA PRO A 364 13.69 5.14 17.13
C PRO A 364 12.38 4.44 16.75
N LEU A 365 11.26 5.18 16.58
CA LEU A 365 9.99 4.60 16.15
C LEU A 365 10.04 4.08 14.71
N GLU A 366 10.66 4.82 13.81
CA GLU A 366 10.76 4.45 12.39
C GLU A 366 11.65 3.21 12.23
N ARG A 367 12.77 3.18 12.93
CA ARG A 367 13.66 2.02 13.01
C ARG A 367 12.94 0.80 13.60
N ALA A 368 12.09 1.01 14.60
CA ALA A 368 11.29 -0.06 15.21
C ALA A 368 10.28 -0.64 14.21
N ILE A 369 9.61 0.19 13.42
CA ILE A 369 8.66 -0.24 12.37
C ILE A 369 9.39 -1.06 11.29
N ILE A 370 10.56 -0.60 10.85
CA ILE A 370 11.38 -1.31 9.86
C ILE A 370 11.81 -2.68 10.41
N ALA A 371 12.29 -2.74 11.65
CA ALA A 371 12.67 -3.99 12.29
C ALA A 371 11.49 -4.97 12.42
N ALA A 372 10.30 -4.47 12.78
CA ALA A 372 9.09 -5.29 12.87
C ALA A 372 8.67 -5.85 11.51
N ARG A 373 8.73 -5.04 10.44
CA ARG A 373 8.45 -5.48 9.05
C ARG A 373 9.45 -6.52 8.55
N GLY A 374 10.71 -6.41 8.96
CA GLY A 374 11.76 -7.39 8.67
C GLY A 374 11.69 -8.67 9.50
N GLY A 375 10.71 -8.82 10.40
CA GLY A 375 10.58 -9.98 11.29
C GLY A 375 11.59 -10.00 12.45
N HIS A 376 12.35 -8.93 12.66
CA HIS A 376 13.32 -8.80 13.74
C HIS A 376 12.65 -8.28 15.03
N PHE A 377 11.78 -9.10 15.62
CA PHE A 377 10.92 -8.70 16.75
C PHE A 377 11.68 -8.27 18.01
N GLU A 378 12.83 -8.87 18.32
CA GLU A 378 13.70 -8.44 19.44
C GLU A 378 14.22 -7.02 19.26
N ALA A 379 14.72 -6.71 18.05
CA ALA A 379 15.22 -5.38 17.72
C ALA A 379 14.07 -4.36 17.67
N ALA A 380 12.93 -4.75 17.10
CA ALA A 380 11.72 -3.92 17.05
C ALA A 380 11.24 -3.54 18.45
N GLU A 381 11.24 -4.48 19.39
CA GLU A 381 10.83 -4.22 20.77
C GLU A 381 11.78 -3.27 21.49
N ALA A 382 13.10 -3.46 21.35
CA ALA A 382 14.10 -2.59 21.97
C ALA A 382 13.96 -1.14 21.46
N LEU A 383 13.82 -0.97 20.15
CA LEU A 383 13.64 0.34 19.51
C LEU A 383 12.28 0.96 19.84
N ALA A 384 11.22 0.16 19.91
CA ALA A 384 9.89 0.63 20.31
C ALA A 384 9.87 1.09 21.78
N ARG A 385 10.57 0.37 22.69
CA ARG A 385 10.75 0.81 24.09
C ARG A 385 11.53 2.10 24.20
N GLU A 386 12.54 2.29 23.35
CA GLU A 386 13.29 3.54 23.27
C GLU A 386 12.40 4.69 22.81
N ALA A 387 11.63 4.49 21.73
CA ALA A 387 10.65 5.46 21.24
C ALA A 387 9.55 5.78 22.28
N ALA A 388 9.12 4.78 23.06
CA ALA A 388 8.12 4.95 24.11
C ALA A 388 8.57 5.88 25.25
N LYS A 389 9.88 6.11 25.43
CA LYS A 389 10.42 7.10 26.38
C LYS A 389 10.03 8.53 25.99
N ALA A 390 9.81 8.79 24.71
CA ALA A 390 9.29 10.06 24.20
C ALA A 390 7.76 10.18 24.35
N LEU A 391 7.11 9.23 25.05
CA LEU A 391 5.66 9.21 25.31
C LEU A 391 4.82 9.25 24.03
N VAL A 392 5.29 8.59 22.97
CA VAL A 392 4.59 8.48 21.68
C VAL A 392 3.61 7.30 21.72
N PRO A 393 2.28 7.50 21.54
CA PRO A 393 1.29 6.43 21.59
C PRO A 393 1.53 5.30 20.58
N GLU A 394 2.02 5.62 19.38
CA GLU A 394 2.29 4.68 18.29
C GLU A 394 3.39 3.67 18.66
N ALA A 395 4.35 4.06 19.50
CA ALA A 395 5.37 3.15 20.01
C ALA A 395 4.76 2.04 20.88
N TYR A 396 3.71 2.36 21.64
CA TYR A 396 2.99 1.39 22.46
C TYR A 396 2.08 0.46 21.63
N LEU A 397 1.52 0.94 20.51
CA LEU A 397 0.83 0.08 19.54
C LEU A 397 1.80 -0.90 18.87
N LEU A 398 3.02 -0.47 18.58
CA LEU A 398 4.06 -1.37 18.07
C LEU A 398 4.47 -2.43 19.09
N LEU A 399 4.64 -2.04 20.36
CA LEU A 399 4.89 -2.98 21.45
C LEU A 399 3.76 -4.00 21.61
N SER A 400 2.50 -3.60 21.40
CA SER A 400 1.38 -4.55 21.47
C SER A 400 1.44 -5.58 20.36
N MET A 401 1.77 -5.17 19.13
CA MET A 401 1.93 -6.09 17.99
C MET A 401 3.07 -7.08 18.23
N VAL A 402 4.20 -6.63 18.76
CA VAL A 402 5.33 -7.52 19.10
C VAL A 402 4.97 -8.50 20.21
N ALA A 403 4.28 -8.04 21.27
CA ALA A 403 3.80 -8.92 22.34
C ALA A 403 2.80 -9.96 21.83
N GLU A 404 1.89 -9.56 20.93
CA GLU A 404 0.91 -10.45 20.32
C GLU A 404 1.56 -11.56 19.47
N VAL A 405 2.59 -11.23 18.68
CA VAL A 405 3.35 -12.22 17.89
C VAL A 405 4.02 -13.25 18.79
N ARG A 406 4.46 -12.86 20.00
CA ARG A 406 5.04 -13.76 21.00
C ARG A 406 4.00 -14.54 21.82
N GLY A 407 2.71 -14.32 21.56
CA GLY A 407 1.61 -14.95 22.29
C GLY A 407 1.32 -14.34 23.66
N ASP A 408 1.97 -13.23 24.03
CA ASP A 408 1.67 -12.51 25.27
C ASP A 408 0.51 -11.53 25.06
N LEU A 409 -0.71 -12.08 25.04
CA LEU A 409 -1.94 -11.30 24.88
C LEU A 409 -2.18 -10.31 26.02
N ASN A 410 -1.74 -10.63 27.25
CA ASN A 410 -1.89 -9.74 28.40
C ASN A 410 -0.93 -8.54 28.29
N GLY A 411 0.34 -8.78 27.97
CA GLY A 411 1.31 -7.74 27.70
C GLY A 411 0.91 -6.86 26.51
N ALA A 412 0.30 -7.44 25.47
CA ALA A 412 -0.26 -6.69 24.36
C ALA A 412 -1.38 -5.74 24.81
N VAL A 413 -2.35 -6.22 25.61
CA VAL A 413 -3.42 -5.38 26.17
C VAL A 413 -2.87 -4.26 27.06
N GLU A 414 -1.87 -4.54 27.90
CA GLU A 414 -1.23 -3.52 28.73
C GLU A 414 -0.53 -2.44 27.91
N ALA A 415 0.16 -2.84 26.83
CA ALA A 415 0.80 -1.90 25.92
C ALA A 415 -0.24 -0.98 25.25
N VAL A 416 -1.34 -1.54 24.73
CA VAL A 416 -2.42 -0.72 24.14
C VAL A 416 -3.06 0.21 25.18
N ARG A 417 -3.26 -0.25 26.42
CA ARG A 417 -3.79 0.59 27.50
C ARG A 417 -2.86 1.77 27.83
N LYS A 418 -1.53 1.59 27.75
CA LYS A 418 -0.57 2.69 27.89
C LYS A 418 -0.67 3.68 26.73
N ALA A 419 -0.88 3.21 25.50
CA ALA A 419 -1.16 4.09 24.36
C ALA A 419 -2.44 4.94 24.60
N LEU A 420 -3.52 4.30 25.06
CA LEU A 420 -4.80 4.95 25.33
C LEU A 420 -4.77 5.86 26.57
N TYR A 421 -3.86 5.62 27.51
CA TYR A 421 -3.63 6.55 28.62
C TYR A 421 -3.03 7.88 28.13
N LEU A 422 -2.11 7.81 27.16
CA LEU A 422 -1.49 8.98 26.56
C LEU A 422 -2.44 9.70 25.59
N GLU A 423 -3.21 8.94 24.81
CA GLU A 423 -4.20 9.48 23.87
C GLU A 423 -5.53 8.71 23.96
N PRO A 424 -6.48 9.15 24.82
CA PRO A 424 -7.74 8.45 25.06
C PRO A 424 -8.66 8.31 23.83
N ARG A 425 -8.50 9.20 22.84
CA ARG A 425 -9.26 9.21 21.58
C ARG A 425 -8.53 8.51 20.43
N LEU A 426 -7.46 7.75 20.70
CA LEU A 426 -6.75 7.01 19.68
C LEU A 426 -7.60 5.83 19.17
N ALA A 427 -8.29 6.04 18.04
CA ALA A 427 -9.23 5.08 17.47
C ALA A 427 -8.59 3.71 17.19
N LEU A 428 -7.35 3.70 16.66
CA LEU A 428 -6.60 2.48 16.40
C LEU A 428 -6.24 1.71 17.68
N GLY A 429 -5.99 2.41 18.80
CA GLY A 429 -5.77 1.74 20.09
C GLY A 429 -7.01 0.97 20.56
N HIS A 430 -8.19 1.60 20.47
CA HIS A 430 -9.44 0.90 20.82
C HIS A 430 -9.73 -0.26 19.86
N ALA A 431 -9.47 -0.10 18.56
CA ALA A 431 -9.64 -1.17 17.58
C ALA A 431 -8.70 -2.37 17.83
N THR A 432 -7.44 -2.12 18.20
CA THR A 432 -6.51 -3.19 18.58
C THR A 432 -7.00 -3.95 19.81
N LEU A 433 -7.62 -3.27 20.79
CA LEU A 433 -8.26 -3.96 21.93
C LEU A 433 -9.43 -4.86 21.51
N VAL A 434 -10.18 -4.52 20.46
CA VAL A 434 -11.25 -5.40 19.94
C VAL A 434 -10.66 -6.73 19.48
N ALA A 435 -9.59 -6.70 18.69
CA ALA A 435 -8.92 -7.90 18.21
C ALA A 435 -8.35 -8.73 19.37
N LEU A 436 -7.62 -8.09 20.30
CA LEU A 436 -7.00 -8.76 21.44
C LEU A 436 -8.04 -9.39 22.38
N TYR A 437 -9.10 -8.65 22.74
CA TYR A 437 -10.16 -9.19 23.58
C TYR A 437 -10.97 -10.29 22.89
N GLY A 438 -11.13 -10.21 21.56
CA GLY A 438 -11.70 -11.29 20.76
C GLY A 438 -10.90 -12.59 20.89
N ARG A 439 -9.56 -12.51 20.78
CA ARG A 439 -8.66 -13.66 20.95
C ARG A 439 -8.63 -14.21 22.37
N MET A 440 -8.91 -13.38 23.37
CA MET A 440 -9.02 -13.77 24.78
C MET A 440 -10.44 -14.24 25.16
N GLU A 441 -11.37 -14.32 24.20
CA GLU A 441 -12.80 -14.66 24.41
C GLU A 441 -13.55 -13.71 25.37
N ARG A 442 -13.02 -12.51 25.59
CA ARG A 442 -13.59 -11.47 26.47
C ARG A 442 -14.59 -10.62 25.68
N ARG A 443 -15.74 -11.22 25.33
CA ARG A 443 -16.74 -10.61 24.43
C ARG A 443 -17.26 -9.25 24.88
N GLU A 444 -17.53 -9.09 26.17
CA GLU A 444 -18.01 -7.81 26.70
C GLU A 444 -16.95 -6.71 26.64
N ASP A 445 -15.69 -7.06 26.88
CA ASP A 445 -14.57 -6.11 26.77
C ASP A 445 -14.32 -5.72 25.31
N ALA A 446 -14.40 -6.68 24.39
CA ALA A 446 -14.29 -6.43 22.96
C ALA A 446 -15.39 -5.48 22.46
N GLU A 447 -16.64 -5.68 22.90
CA GLU A 447 -17.76 -4.81 22.54
C GLU A 447 -17.60 -3.40 23.12
N ARG A 448 -17.15 -3.27 24.37
CA ARG A 448 -16.84 -1.95 24.95
C ARG A 448 -15.72 -1.24 24.19
N ALA A 449 -14.65 -1.96 23.84
CA ALA A 449 -13.56 -1.42 23.04
C ALA A 449 -14.04 -0.99 21.65
N ARG A 450 -14.92 -1.77 21.02
CA ARG A 450 -15.51 -1.45 19.71
C ARG A 450 -16.32 -0.17 19.75
N GLN A 451 -17.16 0.00 20.77
CA GLN A 451 -17.94 1.23 20.96
C GLN A 451 -17.04 2.45 21.21
N ASN A 452 -15.96 2.29 21.98
CA ASN A 452 -15.01 3.37 22.20
C ASN A 452 -14.23 3.73 20.94
N ALA A 453 -13.88 2.74 20.11
CA ALA A 453 -13.27 2.96 18.81
C ALA A 453 -14.20 3.75 17.88
N LEU A 454 -15.48 3.38 17.80
CA LEU A 454 -16.46 4.13 17.00
C LEU A 454 -16.67 5.55 17.52
N ARG A 455 -16.76 5.75 18.84
CA ARG A 455 -16.84 7.09 19.45
C ARG A 455 -15.60 7.93 19.17
N ALA A 456 -14.41 7.33 19.18
CA ALA A 456 -13.17 8.01 18.85
C ALA A 456 -13.13 8.47 17.38
N LEU A 457 -13.96 7.88 16.52
CA LEU A 457 -14.13 8.28 15.14
C LEU A 457 -15.25 9.31 14.95
N ASP A 458 -16.08 9.62 15.95
CA ASP A 458 -17.19 10.55 15.77
C ASP A 458 -16.71 11.94 15.33
N GLY A 459 -17.35 12.49 14.29
CA GLY A 459 -16.98 13.78 13.71
C GLY A 459 -15.80 13.76 12.74
N LEU A 460 -15.17 12.59 12.52
CA LEU A 460 -14.16 12.41 11.47
C LEU A 460 -14.81 11.97 10.16
N ASP A 461 -14.47 12.63 9.05
CA ASP A 461 -14.88 12.20 7.71
C ASP A 461 -14.35 10.80 7.39
N ASP A 462 -15.05 10.02 6.56
CA ASP A 462 -14.63 8.65 6.22
C ASP A 462 -13.24 8.58 5.55
N GLU A 463 -12.82 9.65 4.89
CA GLU A 463 -11.50 9.82 4.27
C GLU A 463 -10.41 10.28 5.26
N HIS A 464 -10.78 10.57 6.53
CA HIS A 464 -9.82 11.06 7.51
C HIS A 464 -8.77 9.98 7.80
N PRO A 465 -7.48 10.23 7.55
CA PRO A 465 -6.44 9.25 7.78
C PRO A 465 -6.22 9.06 9.28
N LEU A 466 -6.15 7.81 9.73
CA LEU A 466 -5.88 7.51 11.13
C LEU A 466 -4.37 7.42 11.37
N ARG A 467 -3.89 8.12 12.40
CA ARG A 467 -2.48 8.07 12.81
C ARG A 467 -2.07 6.69 13.32
N GLY A 468 -0.92 6.20 12.86
CA GLY A 468 -0.26 5.01 13.41
C GLY A 468 -0.40 3.72 12.61
N VAL A 469 -1.20 3.67 11.54
CA VAL A 469 -1.26 2.54 10.59
C VAL A 469 -1.30 3.09 9.17
N GLU A 470 -0.35 2.70 8.32
CA GLU A 470 -0.35 3.08 6.91
C GLU A 470 -1.64 2.60 6.24
N THR A 471 -2.31 3.48 5.49
CA THR A 471 -3.52 3.22 4.65
C THR A 471 -4.88 3.07 5.33
N MET A 472 -4.99 3.15 6.66
CA MET A 472 -6.30 3.05 7.33
C MET A 472 -6.98 4.42 7.46
N THR A 473 -8.20 4.54 6.92
CA THR A 473 -9.06 5.73 7.10
C THR A 473 -10.11 5.50 8.18
N ALA A 474 -10.73 6.57 8.68
CA ALA A 474 -11.85 6.47 9.63
C ALA A 474 -13.00 5.61 9.07
N GLY A 475 -13.30 5.73 7.78
CA GLY A 475 -14.30 4.91 7.10
C GLY A 475 -13.89 3.43 7.00
N GLY A 476 -12.64 3.15 6.63
CA GLY A 476 -12.10 1.79 6.60
C GLY A 476 -12.14 1.13 7.98
N LEU A 477 -11.83 1.88 9.04
CA LEU A 477 -11.89 1.35 10.41
C LEU A 477 -13.34 1.13 10.88
N ARG A 478 -14.29 2.02 10.54
CA ARG A 478 -15.72 1.81 10.82
C ARG A 478 -16.23 0.53 10.16
N GLN A 479 -15.82 0.26 8.92
CA GLN A 479 -16.18 -0.96 8.21
C GLN A 479 -15.59 -2.21 8.89
N ALA A 480 -14.32 -2.16 9.30
CA ALA A 480 -13.66 -3.27 10.01
C ALA A 480 -14.30 -3.56 11.39
N LEU A 481 -14.92 -2.56 12.02
CA LEU A 481 -15.59 -2.65 13.32
C LEU A 481 -17.11 -2.86 13.21
N ALA A 482 -17.65 -3.04 12.00
CA ALA A 482 -19.05 -3.35 11.80
C ALA A 482 -19.36 -4.73 12.42
N PRO A 483 -20.52 -4.89 13.09
CA PRO A 483 -20.92 -6.19 13.60
C PRO A 483 -21.02 -7.19 12.45
N VAL A 484 -20.39 -8.35 12.60
CA VAL A 484 -20.56 -9.47 11.68
C VAL A 484 -22.00 -9.95 11.84
N GLU A 485 -22.88 -9.61 10.88
CA GLU A 485 -24.17 -10.27 10.79
C GLU A 485 -23.92 -11.78 10.65
N GLN A 486 -24.48 -12.56 11.58
CA GLN A 486 -24.51 -14.01 11.46
C GLN A 486 -25.26 -14.33 10.17
N ALA A 487 -24.51 -14.68 9.13
CA ALA A 487 -25.07 -15.23 7.90
C ALA A 487 -25.95 -16.42 8.29
N GLY A 488 -27.26 -16.22 8.12
CA GLY A 488 -28.28 -17.23 8.38
C GLY A 488 -27.94 -18.49 7.61
N TRP A 489 -27.60 -19.52 8.36
CA TRP A 489 -27.44 -20.89 7.89
C TRP A 489 -28.82 -21.39 7.48
N HIS A 490 -29.21 -21.18 6.22
CA HIS A 490 -30.34 -21.91 5.63
C HIS A 490 -29.87 -23.34 5.35
N GLY A 491 -29.95 -24.16 6.39
CA GLY A 491 -29.77 -25.60 6.31
C GLY A 491 -30.86 -26.21 5.44
N VAL A 492 -30.42 -26.92 4.41
CA VAL A 492 -31.19 -27.96 3.74
C VAL A 492 -31.61 -29.00 4.78
N ARG A 493 -32.92 -29.16 4.96
CA ARG A 493 -33.59 -30.44 5.18
C ARG A 493 -35.04 -30.35 4.73
#